data_AF-A0A2L0D5S3-F1
#
_entry.id   AF-A0A2L0D5S3-F1
#
_cell.length_a   1.000
_cell.length_b   1.000
_cell.length_c   1.000
_cell.angle_alpha   90.00
_cell.angle_beta   90.00
_cell.angle_gamma   90.00
#
_symmetry.space_group_name_H-M   'P 1'
#
loop_
_entity.id
_entity.type
_entity.pdbx_description
1 polymer ?
#
loop_
_entity_poly.entity_id
_entity_poly.type
_entity_poly.pdbx_seq_one_letter_code
_entity_poly.pdbx_strand_id
1 'polypeptide(L)'
;MYFIPWAIIMPGDDSLFQLVGDLSIFILSATSATARLYFRQKSYITQLEQATYHAANNIDLIRQHLNSLKHDSHSYEGNLPSTLVSQIHRYEDHLTTSKMAYNKAVEDYNLAITVMPYHAIKKPQPLDYFSDFLI
;
A
#
# COMPACT_ATOMS: atom_id res chain seq x y z
N MET A 1 -12.85 28.48 14.69
CA MET A 1 -13.93 28.77 15.66
C MET A 1 -15.24 28.37 14.98
N TYR A 2 -15.91 27.34 15.50
CA TYR A 2 -17.07 26.69 14.88
C TYR A 2 -18.33 27.56 15.08
N PHE A 3 -19.07 27.84 14.01
CA PHE A 3 -20.40 28.45 14.09
C PHE A 3 -21.45 27.34 14.02
N ILE A 4 -22.09 27.07 15.15
CA ILE A 4 -23.34 26.31 15.22
C ILE A 4 -24.45 27.37 15.31
N PRO A 5 -25.23 27.63 14.25
CA PRO A 5 -26.35 28.54 14.38
C PRO A 5 -27.47 27.80 15.10
N TRP A 6 -27.70 28.18 16.35
CA TRP A 6 -28.91 27.88 17.10
C TRP A 6 -30.10 28.57 16.41
N ALA A 7 -30.89 27.81 15.65
CA ALA A 7 -32.16 28.28 15.09
C ALA A 7 -33.31 27.88 16.02
N ILE A 8 -33.66 28.84 16.88
CA ILE A 8 -34.96 29.19 17.48
C ILE A 8 -36.04 28.10 17.46
N ILE A 9 -36.35 27.59 18.65
CA ILE A 9 -37.52 26.79 18.99
C ILE A 9 -38.75 27.71 19.00
N MET A 10 -39.75 27.44 18.14
CA MET A 10 -41.14 27.84 18.38
C MET A 10 -41.99 26.58 18.56
N PRO A 11 -42.93 26.53 19.54
CA PRO A 11 -43.76 25.37 19.77
C PRO A 11 -45.00 25.42 18.88
N GLY A 12 -45.01 24.64 17.80
CA GLY A 12 -46.19 24.39 16.98
C GLY A 12 -45.91 23.29 15.97
N ASP A 13 -46.64 22.17 16.07
CA ASP A 13 -46.90 21.10 15.07
C ASP A 13 -45.83 20.66 14.02
N ASP A 14 -44.55 20.96 14.21
CA ASP A 14 -43.48 20.70 13.22
C ASP A 14 -42.64 19.44 13.50
N SER A 15 -43.03 18.60 14.47
CA SER A 15 -42.20 17.49 14.97
C SER A 15 -41.81 16.45 13.90
N LEU A 16 -42.69 16.18 12.93
CA LEU A 16 -42.40 15.24 11.84
C LEU A 16 -41.44 15.83 10.79
N PHE A 17 -41.57 17.10 10.45
CA PHE A 17 -40.69 17.76 9.48
C PHE A 17 -39.30 18.02 10.07
N GLN A 18 -39.21 18.30 11.37
CA GLN A 18 -37.94 18.42 12.10
C GLN A 18 -37.22 17.08 12.17
N LEU A 19 -37.94 15.98 12.47
CA LEU A 19 -37.38 14.62 12.48
C LEU A 19 -36.88 14.21 11.09
N VAL A 20 -37.63 14.50 10.02
CA VAL A 20 -37.23 14.19 8.63
C VAL A 20 -36.03 15.07 8.19
N GLY A 21 -35.99 16.33 8.61
CA GLY A 21 -34.85 17.23 8.40
C GLY A 21 -33.57 16.75 9.08
N ASP A 22 -33.66 16.36 10.35
CA ASP A 22 -32.53 15.82 11.11
C ASP A 22 -32.06 14.46 10.54
N LEU A 23 -32.99 13.60 10.13
CA LEU A 23 -32.66 12.31 9.52
C LEU A 23 -31.97 12.48 8.17
N SER A 24 -32.41 13.44 7.35
CA SER A 24 -31.81 13.72 6.05
C SER A 24 -30.42 14.36 6.18
N ILE A 25 -30.21 15.28 7.13
CA ILE A 25 -28.88 15.83 7.46
C ILE A 25 -27.96 14.72 8.01
N PHE A 26 -28.48 13.83 8.86
CA PHE A 26 -27.74 12.67 9.36
C PHE A 26 -27.35 11.71 8.23
N ILE A 27 -28.26 11.39 7.31
CA ILE A 27 -27.97 10.55 6.14
C ILE A 27 -26.96 11.22 5.20
N LEU A 28 -27.10 12.52 4.92
CA LEU A 28 -26.17 13.29 4.09
C LEU A 28 -24.77 13.38 4.73
N SER A 29 -24.70 13.60 6.04
CA SER A 29 -23.42 13.64 6.76
C SER A 29 -22.79 12.24 6.83
N ALA A 30 -23.55 11.19 7.12
CA ALA A 30 -23.08 9.81 7.10
C ALA A 30 -22.59 9.37 5.71
N THR A 31 -23.32 9.70 4.65
CA THR A 31 -22.89 9.45 3.26
C THR A 31 -21.65 10.24 2.88
N SER A 32 -21.52 11.49 3.32
CA SER A 32 -20.30 12.29 3.08
C SER A 32 -19.07 11.75 3.82
N ALA A 33 -19.25 11.29 5.07
CA ALA A 33 -18.18 10.73 5.89
C ALA A 33 -17.72 9.37 5.35
N THR A 34 -18.67 8.51 4.97
CA THR A 34 -18.37 7.21 4.34
C THR A 34 -17.72 7.38 2.98
N ALA A 35 -18.17 8.33 2.15
CA ALA A 35 -17.50 8.65 0.87
C ALA A 35 -16.06 9.13 1.08
N ARG A 36 -15.80 10.03 2.04
CA ARG A 36 -14.44 10.49 2.36
C ARG A 36 -13.55 9.36 2.86
N LEU A 37 -14.06 8.50 3.74
CA LEU A 37 -13.33 7.32 4.22
C LEU A 37 -12.99 6.38 3.05
N TYR A 38 -13.95 6.14 2.16
CA TYR A 38 -13.75 5.34 0.96
C TYR A 38 -12.64 5.92 0.06
N PHE A 39 -12.66 7.23 -0.24
CA PHE A 39 -11.61 7.85 -1.06
C PHE A 39 -10.23 7.78 -0.40
N ARG A 40 -10.15 7.99 0.92
CA ARG A 40 -8.89 7.86 1.67
C ARG A 40 -8.35 6.44 1.63
N GLN A 41 -9.20 5.43 1.83
CA GLN A 41 -8.82 4.03 1.75
C GLN A 41 -8.36 3.66 0.34
N LYS A 42 -9.06 4.12 -0.70
CA LYS A 42 -8.66 3.92 -2.09
C LYS A 42 -7.28 4.51 -2.37
N SER A 43 -7.04 5.77 -1.98
CA SER A 43 -5.73 6.40 -2.17
C SER A 43 -4.62 5.67 -1.42
N TYR A 44 -4.91 5.18 -0.22
CA TYR A 44 -3.95 4.40 0.57
C TYR A 44 -3.56 3.10 -0.12
N ILE A 45 -4.53 2.35 -0.65
CA ILE A 45 -4.26 1.10 -1.38
C ILE A 45 -3.48 1.38 -2.66
N THR A 46 -3.80 2.44 -3.40
CA THR A 46 -3.02 2.83 -4.59
C THR A 46 -1.58 3.18 -4.24
N GLN A 47 -1.33 3.84 -3.10
CA GLN A 47 0.02 4.13 -2.64
C GLN A 47 0.78 2.86 -2.26
N LEU A 48 0.13 1.90 -1.59
CA LEU A 48 0.72 0.60 -1.27
C LEU A 48 1.05 -0.21 -2.53
N GLU A 49 0.17 -0.16 -3.54
CA GLU A 49 0.38 -0.79 -4.84
C GLU A 49 1.61 -0.19 -5.56
N GLN A 50 1.73 1.13 -5.57
CA GLN A 50 2.93 1.79 -6.11
C GLN A 50 4.19 1.41 -5.33
N ALA A 51 4.13 1.37 -4.01
CA ALA A 51 5.26 0.97 -3.17
C ALA A 51 5.71 -0.47 -3.45
N THR A 52 4.77 -1.40 -3.63
CA THR A 52 5.07 -2.80 -3.99
C THR A 52 5.71 -2.90 -5.38
N TYR A 53 5.20 -2.16 -6.38
CA TYR A 53 5.84 -2.12 -7.70
C TYR A 53 7.25 -1.52 -7.67
N HIS A 54 7.47 -0.44 -6.91
CA HIS A 54 8.80 0.14 -6.74
C HIS A 54 9.77 -0.84 -6.07
N ALA A 55 9.32 -1.57 -5.05
CA ALA A 55 10.12 -2.59 -4.38
C ALA A 55 10.48 -3.74 -5.34
N ALA A 56 9.53 -4.21 -6.18
CA ALA A 56 9.79 -5.23 -7.19
C ALA A 56 10.85 -4.77 -8.21
N ASN A 57 10.70 -3.54 -8.74
CA ASN A 57 11.66 -2.98 -9.68
C ASN A 57 13.07 -2.86 -9.08
N ASN A 58 13.17 -2.44 -7.82
CA ASN A 58 14.45 -2.37 -7.12
C ASN A 58 15.10 -3.76 -7.00
N ILE A 59 14.32 -4.81 -6.71
CA ILE A 59 14.82 -6.19 -6.65
C ILE A 59 15.37 -6.63 -8.01
N ASP A 60 14.69 -6.31 -9.12
CA ASP A 60 15.16 -6.65 -10.45
C ASP A 60 16.46 -5.93 -10.83
N LEU A 61 16.59 -4.65 -10.48
CA LEU A 61 17.83 -3.90 -10.68
C LEU A 61 18.99 -4.51 -9.87
N ILE A 62 18.76 -4.85 -8.60
CA ILE A 62 19.77 -5.51 -7.75
C ILE A 62 20.18 -6.85 -8.35
N ARG A 63 19.21 -7.65 -8.83
CA ARG A 63 19.47 -8.95 -9.48
C ARG A 63 20.29 -8.80 -10.76
N GLN A 64 19.99 -7.81 -11.60
CA GLN A 64 20.76 -7.54 -12.82
C GLN A 64 22.21 -7.17 -12.49
N HIS A 65 22.42 -6.30 -11.49
CA HIS A 65 23.76 -5.92 -11.04
C HIS A 65 24.52 -7.12 -10.46
N LEU A 66 23.87 -7.94 -9.63
CA LEU A 66 24.47 -9.17 -9.09
C LEU A 66 24.89 -10.13 -10.21
N ASN A 67 24.04 -10.32 -11.22
CA ASN A 67 24.34 -11.19 -12.35
C ASN A 67 25.52 -10.66 -13.17
N SER A 68 25.65 -9.34 -13.34
CA SER A 68 26.83 -8.74 -13.97
C SER A 68 28.10 -9.03 -13.17
N LEU A 69 28.07 -8.83 -11.85
CA LEU A 69 29.22 -9.10 -10.98
C LEU A 69 29.60 -10.59 -10.95
N LYS A 70 28.61 -11.49 -10.96
CA LYS A 70 28.83 -12.94 -11.08
C LYS A 70 29.36 -13.33 -12.46
N HIS A 71 28.94 -12.65 -13.52
CA HIS A 71 29.52 -12.87 -14.84
C HIS A 71 30.99 -12.43 -14.90
N ASP A 72 31.29 -11.24 -14.37
CA ASP A 72 32.64 -10.72 -14.30
C ASP A 72 33.55 -11.62 -13.44
N SER A 73 33.02 -12.20 -12.36
CA SER A 73 33.77 -13.17 -11.54
C SER A 73 34.15 -14.42 -12.31
N HIS A 74 33.25 -14.96 -13.13
CA HIS A 74 33.53 -16.14 -13.96
C HIS A 74 34.55 -15.87 -15.07
N SER A 75 34.77 -14.61 -15.46
CA SER A 75 35.78 -14.23 -16.45
C SER A 75 37.22 -14.21 -15.92
N TYR A 76 37.42 -14.32 -14.59
CA TYR A 76 38.74 -14.36 -13.99
C TYR A 76 39.34 -15.78 -14.05
N GLU A 77 40.40 -15.97 -14.85
CA GLU A 77 41.18 -17.22 -14.92
C GLU A 77 42.15 -17.43 -13.72
N GLY A 78 42.04 -16.62 -12.66
CA GLY A 78 42.93 -16.66 -11.49
C GLY A 78 42.19 -16.43 -10.17
N ASN A 79 42.90 -16.03 -9.11
CA ASN A 79 42.26 -15.70 -7.83
C ASN A 79 41.35 -14.49 -8.01
N LEU A 80 40.07 -14.68 -7.68
CA LEU A 80 39.08 -13.62 -7.72
C LEU A 80 39.49 -12.47 -6.81
N PRO A 81 39.39 -11.20 -7.25
CA PRO A 81 39.66 -10.06 -6.39
C PRO A 81 38.76 -10.12 -5.16
N SER A 82 39.35 -10.03 -3.95
CA SER A 82 38.59 -10.04 -2.70
C SER A 82 37.57 -8.89 -2.62
N THR A 83 37.83 -7.79 -3.33
CA THR A 83 36.91 -6.66 -3.50
C THR A 83 35.67 -7.04 -4.29
N LEU A 84 35.81 -7.83 -5.36
CA LEU A 84 34.70 -8.31 -6.18
C LEU A 84 33.84 -9.32 -5.40
N VAL A 85 34.47 -10.24 -4.67
CA VAL A 85 33.77 -11.18 -3.76
C VAL A 85 32.99 -10.43 -2.69
N SER A 86 33.60 -9.42 -2.06
CA SER A 86 32.92 -8.59 -1.05
C SER A 86 31.74 -7.82 -1.65
N GLN A 87 31.86 -7.32 -2.88
CA GLN A 87 30.75 -6.65 -3.56
C GLN A 87 29.60 -7.62 -3.84
N ILE A 88 29.89 -8.83 -4.34
CA ILE A 88 28.89 -9.87 -4.57
C ILE A 88 28.11 -10.14 -3.28
N HIS A 89 28.79 -10.43 -2.17
CA HIS A 89 28.12 -10.71 -0.89
C HIS A 89 27.26 -9.53 -0.40
N ARG A 90 27.72 -8.29 -0.55
CA ARG A 90 26.90 -7.11 -0.20
C ARG A 90 25.64 -7.02 -1.06
N TYR A 91 25.72 -7.36 -2.35
CA TYR A 91 24.56 -7.37 -3.22
C TYR A 91 23.62 -8.56 -2.92
N GLU A 92 24.14 -9.70 -2.50
CA GLU A 92 23.34 -10.85 -2.03
C GLU A 92 22.57 -10.53 -0.73
N ASP A 93 23.24 -9.89 0.23
CA ASP A 93 22.62 -9.40 1.46
C ASP A 93 21.55 -8.34 1.17
N HIS A 94 21.87 -7.40 0.26
CA HIS A 94 20.96 -6.34 -0.16
C HIS A 94 19.74 -6.90 -0.91
N LEU A 95 19.93 -7.94 -1.73
CA LEU A 95 18.84 -8.65 -2.42
C LEU A 95 17.92 -9.33 -1.40
N THR A 96 18.49 -10.02 -0.42
CA THR A 96 17.72 -10.69 0.65
C THR A 96 16.89 -9.69 1.44
N THR A 97 17.51 -8.58 1.86
CA THR A 97 16.83 -7.50 2.59
C THR A 97 15.71 -6.88 1.75
N SER A 98 15.95 -6.68 0.46
CA SER A 98 14.96 -6.12 -0.46
C SER A 98 13.77 -7.07 -0.69
N LYS A 99 14.01 -8.39 -0.82
CA LYS A 99 12.95 -9.41 -0.88
C LYS A 99 12.08 -9.41 0.39
N MET A 100 12.69 -9.29 1.58
CA MET A 100 11.95 -9.16 2.84
C MET A 100 11.10 -7.89 2.89
N ALA A 101 11.64 -6.76 2.44
CA ALA A 101 10.91 -5.49 2.38
C ALA A 101 9.72 -5.55 1.39
N TYR A 102 9.90 -6.20 0.24
CA TYR A 102 8.81 -6.45 -0.70
C TYR A 102 7.71 -7.32 -0.07
N ASN A 103 8.08 -8.44 0.57
CA ASN A 103 7.10 -9.32 1.21
C ASN A 103 6.28 -8.59 2.28
N LYS A 104 6.91 -7.70 3.04
CA LYS A 104 6.20 -6.83 3.99
C LYS A 104 5.23 -5.87 3.28
N ALA A 105 5.65 -5.25 2.18
CA ALA A 105 4.78 -4.36 1.41
C ALA A 105 3.58 -5.12 0.78
N VAL A 106 3.80 -6.36 0.34
CA VAL A 106 2.75 -7.27 -0.14
C VAL A 106 1.79 -7.65 0.99
N GLU A 107 2.30 -7.93 2.19
CA GLU A 107 1.48 -8.21 3.37
C GLU A 107 0.56 -7.01 3.69
N ASP A 108 1.12 -5.81 3.78
CA ASP A 108 0.38 -4.57 4.04
C ASP A 108 -0.69 -4.32 2.97
N TYR A 109 -0.35 -4.53 1.69
CA TYR A 109 -1.29 -4.42 0.57
C TYR A 109 -2.41 -5.46 0.66
N ASN A 110 -2.07 -6.74 0.84
CA ASN A 110 -3.01 -7.86 0.90
C ASN A 110 -3.99 -7.71 2.09
N LEU A 111 -3.50 -7.19 3.22
CA LEU A 111 -4.33 -6.86 4.37
C LEU A 111 -5.26 -5.68 4.07
N ALA A 112 -4.74 -4.61 3.45
CA ALA A 112 -5.52 -3.43 3.11
C ALA A 112 -6.68 -3.74 2.14
N ILE A 113 -6.45 -4.57 1.12
CA ILE A 113 -7.51 -5.03 0.20
C ILE A 113 -8.49 -6.02 0.86
N THR A 114 -8.16 -6.61 2.01
CA THR A 114 -9.06 -7.51 2.72
C THR A 114 -10.02 -6.74 3.62
N VAL A 115 -9.55 -5.64 4.22
CA VAL A 115 -10.33 -4.81 5.15
C VAL A 115 -11.27 -3.84 4.41
N MET A 116 -10.97 -3.45 3.17
CA MET A 116 -11.79 -2.48 2.45
C MET A 116 -13.16 -3.08 2.03
N PRO A 117 -14.29 -2.39 2.29
CA PRO A 117 -15.61 -2.87 1.91
C PRO A 117 -15.82 -2.68 0.39
N TYR A 118 -15.38 -3.65 -0.41
CA TYR A 118 -15.54 -3.66 -1.87
C TYR A 118 -16.95 -4.02 -2.37
N HIS A 119 -17.99 -3.81 -1.55
CA HIS A 119 -19.38 -4.25 -1.83
C HIS A 119 -19.93 -3.79 -3.20
N ALA A 120 -19.35 -2.75 -3.83
CA ALA A 120 -19.78 -2.23 -5.12
C ALA A 120 -18.69 -2.22 -6.22
N ILE A 121 -17.50 -2.78 -5.98
CA ILE A 121 -16.33 -2.58 -6.88
C ILE A 121 -15.49 -3.85 -6.96
N LYS A 122 -14.88 -4.10 -8.11
CA LYS A 122 -13.93 -5.21 -8.30
C LYS A 122 -12.79 -5.11 -7.27
N LYS A 123 -12.71 -6.09 -6.38
CA LYS A 123 -11.60 -6.24 -5.43
C LYS A 123 -10.29 -6.38 -6.23
N PRO A 124 -9.22 -5.63 -5.89
CA PRO A 124 -7.89 -5.84 -6.46
C PRO A 124 -7.42 -7.27 -6.18
N GLN A 125 -6.61 -7.83 -7.07
CA GLN A 125 -6.06 -9.17 -6.84
C GLN A 125 -4.94 -9.10 -5.79
N PRO A 126 -4.84 -10.08 -4.90
CA PRO A 126 -3.70 -10.17 -3.99
C PRO A 126 -2.41 -10.34 -4.78
N LEU A 127 -1.33 -9.77 -4.27
CA LEU A 127 0.01 -9.95 -4.81
C LEU A 127 0.68 -11.16 -4.14
N ASP A 128 1.48 -11.89 -4.93
CA ASP A 128 2.23 -13.04 -4.46
C ASP A 128 3.50 -12.62 -3.70
N TYR A 129 3.86 -13.39 -2.68
CA TYR A 129 5.10 -13.21 -1.94
C TYR A 129 6.29 -13.78 -2.72
N PHE A 130 7.48 -13.23 -2.53
CA PHE A 130 8.71 -13.95 -2.87
C PHE A 130 8.84 -15.17 -1.97
N SER A 131 8.76 -16.35 -2.57
CA SER A 131 9.01 -17.64 -1.93
C SER A 131 10.46 -18.13 -2.09
N ASP A 132 11.18 -17.59 -3.09
CA ASP A 132 12.54 -18.01 -3.39
C ASP A 132 13.58 -17.09 -2.72
N PHE A 133 14.11 -17.57 -1.60
CA PHE A 133 15.23 -16.94 -0.88
C PHE A 133 16.58 -17.58 -1.22
N LEU A 134 16.61 -18.62 -2.06
CA LEU A 134 17.87 -19.20 -2.50
C LEU A 134 18.51 -18.25 -3.54
N ILE A 135 19.82 -18.09 -3.43
CA ILE A 135 20.70 -17.25 -4.27
C ILE A 135 21.67 -18.16 -5.01
#